data_AF-A0A7C7JFI3-F1
#
_entry.id   AF-A0A7C7JFI3-F1
#
_cell.length_a   1.000
_cell.length_b   1.000
_cell.length_c   1.000
_cell.angle_alpha   90.00
_cell.angle_beta   90.00
_cell.angle_gamma   90.00
#
_symmetry.space_group_name_H-M   'P 1'
#
loop_
_entity.id
_entity.type
_entity.pdbx_description
1 polymer ?
#
loop_
_entity_poly.entity_id
_entity_poly.type
_entity_poly.pdbx_seq_one_letter_code
_entity_poly.pdbx_strand_id
1 'polypeptide(L)'
;MSKYNLLLAVFTGLFLTLNSGQVTAQVSRGALKAYEKAIDAYASQDYETTLFELGKALKKHPEYSEALFLSAQTHLDLSQDSLAKIDLAKALNIDDSPFETGWLVLADLDWVSGDYKEGLYALDQFERTVTFRRINTNKELKSKYRWIKEGLDFSFDAVIHPILGLDLSPLDLSINSNFPEYYPTMTLDGKTLVFTRRVNSSNGMYDHEDFFTSTWKDSSWTYAERLRGVNTEFNEGAPSISGDGRTIIFTACASPRDGFGD
;
A
#
# COMPACT_ATOMS: atom_id res chain seq x y z
N MET A 1 1.70 -11.53 9.82
CA MET A 1 2.53 -12.00 8.69
C MET A 1 2.66 -10.85 7.72
N SER A 2 3.88 -10.39 7.46
CA SER A 2 4.14 -9.33 6.48
C SER A 2 3.58 -9.68 5.10
N LYS A 3 3.18 -8.66 4.33
CA LYS A 3 2.81 -8.78 2.92
C LYS A 3 4.01 -9.15 2.03
N TYR A 4 5.23 -9.02 2.57
CA TYR A 4 6.49 -9.28 1.89
C TYR A 4 7.23 -10.41 2.61
N ASN A 5 7.63 -11.44 1.84
CA ASN A 5 8.49 -12.51 2.32
C ASN A 5 9.86 -12.37 1.65
N LEU A 6 10.81 -11.75 2.36
CA LEU A 6 12.20 -11.58 1.95
C LEU A 6 13.06 -12.83 2.22
N LEU A 7 12.50 -13.90 2.80
CA LEU A 7 13.27 -15.01 3.38
C LEU A 7 13.29 -16.33 2.58
N LEU A 8 12.85 -16.37 1.32
CA LEU A 8 12.70 -17.64 0.61
C LEU A 8 14.02 -18.35 0.20
N ALA A 9 15.20 -17.81 0.52
CA ALA A 9 16.48 -18.39 0.10
C ALA A 9 17.62 -18.38 1.15
N VAL A 10 17.37 -18.02 2.41
CA VAL A 10 18.45 -17.89 3.41
C VAL A 10 18.72 -19.20 4.18
N PHE A 11 17.84 -20.20 4.08
CA PHE A 11 17.96 -21.45 4.86
C PHE A 11 18.75 -22.59 4.20
N THR A 12 19.35 -22.39 3.03
CA THR A 12 20.14 -23.45 2.39
C THR A 12 21.57 -23.04 2.13
N GLY A 13 22.47 -23.61 2.92
CA GLY A 13 23.79 -24.00 2.42
C GLY A 13 24.96 -23.21 2.96
N LEU A 14 25.41 -23.59 4.15
CA LEU A 14 26.81 -23.46 4.55
C LEU A 14 27.67 -24.30 3.56
N PHE A 15 28.12 -23.70 2.45
CA PHE A 15 29.17 -24.28 1.61
C PHE A 15 30.22 -23.23 1.29
N LEU A 16 31.38 -23.40 1.91
CA LEU A 16 32.65 -22.84 1.47
C LEU A 16 32.89 -23.25 0.02
N THR A 17 32.65 -22.35 -0.93
CA THR A 17 33.32 -22.42 -2.23
C THR A 17 34.21 -21.19 -2.38
N LEU A 18 35.52 -21.45 -2.41
CA LEU A 18 36.53 -20.50 -2.84
C LEU A 18 36.34 -20.25 -4.34
N ASN A 19 35.58 -19.21 -4.69
CA ASN A 19 35.62 -18.64 -6.03
C ASN A 19 36.38 -17.32 -5.97
N SER A 20 37.57 -17.34 -6.56
CA SER A 20 38.39 -16.19 -6.86
C SER A 20 37.67 -15.30 -7.88
N GLY A 21 37.12 -14.18 -7.44
CA GLY A 21 36.47 -13.25 -8.37
C GLY A 21 35.80 -12.03 -7.78
N GLN A 22 35.80 -11.85 -6.45
CA GLN A 22 35.49 -10.59 -5.76
C GLN A 22 35.97 -10.79 -4.32
N VAL A 23 36.80 -9.88 -3.81
CA VAL A 23 37.24 -9.93 -2.40
C VAL A 23 36.09 -9.38 -1.57
N THR A 24 35.07 -10.19 -1.33
CA THR A 24 34.16 -9.92 -0.21
C THR A 24 34.95 -10.22 1.07
N ALA A 25 35.06 -9.22 1.95
CA ALA A 25 35.72 -9.41 3.23
C ALA A 25 34.98 -10.51 3.99
N GLN A 26 35.69 -11.58 4.37
CA GLN A 26 35.09 -12.70 5.10
C GLN A 26 34.39 -12.19 6.37
N VAL A 27 33.09 -12.47 6.51
CA VAL A 27 32.28 -12.04 7.66
C VAL A 27 32.93 -12.51 8.96
N SER A 28 33.05 -11.61 9.94
CA SER A 28 33.73 -11.94 11.19
C SER A 28 32.98 -13.04 11.97
N ARG A 29 33.72 -13.95 12.63
CA ARG A 29 33.13 -15.01 13.47
C ARG A 29 32.17 -14.47 14.52
N GLY A 30 32.46 -13.29 15.07
CA GLY A 30 31.61 -12.64 16.05
C GLY A 30 30.32 -12.07 15.46
N ALA A 31 30.30 -11.69 14.18
CA ALA A 31 29.09 -11.28 13.46
C ALA A 31 28.24 -12.50 13.11
N LEU A 32 28.85 -13.58 12.59
CA LEU A 32 28.18 -14.85 12.30
C LEU A 32 27.43 -15.39 13.53
N LYS A 33 28.10 -15.49 14.68
CA LYS A 33 27.46 -15.98 15.92
C LYS A 33 26.30 -15.12 16.40
N ALA A 34 26.33 -13.81 16.16
CA ALA A 34 25.23 -12.92 16.52
C ALA A 34 24.06 -13.09 15.53
N TYR A 35 24.36 -13.24 14.25
CA TYR A 35 23.37 -13.50 13.22
C TYR A 35 22.65 -14.84 13.39
N GLU A 36 23.35 -15.92 13.74
CA GLU A 36 22.74 -17.22 14.06
C GLU A 36 21.70 -17.10 15.18
N LYS A 37 22.03 -16.36 16.25
CA LYS A 37 21.07 -16.09 17.34
C LYS A 37 19.88 -15.25 16.90
N ALA A 38 20.10 -14.29 15.99
CA ALA A 38 19.02 -13.49 15.44
C ALA A 38 18.06 -14.35 14.61
N ILE A 39 18.58 -15.32 13.84
CA ILE A 39 17.75 -16.28 13.11
C ILE A 39 16.89 -17.12 14.08
N ASP A 40 17.50 -17.66 15.14
CA ASP A 40 16.77 -18.46 16.14
C ASP A 40 15.66 -17.65 16.84
N ALA A 41 15.96 -16.39 17.18
CA ALA A 41 15.00 -15.47 17.77
C ALA A 41 13.86 -15.14 16.78
N TYR A 42 14.20 -14.85 15.51
CA TYR A 42 13.21 -14.53 14.48
C TYR A 42 12.28 -15.72 14.21
N ALA A 43 12.83 -16.94 14.15
CA ALA A 43 12.04 -18.16 14.01
C ALA A 43 11.05 -18.37 15.18
N SER A 44 11.38 -17.83 16.36
CA SER A 44 10.52 -17.83 17.55
C SER A 44 9.59 -16.61 17.63
N GLN A 45 9.58 -15.74 16.61
CA GLN A 45 8.88 -14.45 16.57
C GLN A 45 9.28 -13.47 17.68
N ASP A 46 10.45 -13.66 18.28
CA ASP A 46 11.05 -12.73 19.24
C ASP A 46 11.79 -11.61 18.47
N TYR A 47 11.02 -10.65 17.96
CA TYR A 47 11.55 -9.56 17.13
C TYR A 47 12.46 -8.60 17.90
N GLU A 48 12.26 -8.44 19.22
CA GLU A 48 13.12 -7.61 20.06
C GLU A 48 14.52 -8.20 20.15
N THR A 49 14.63 -9.49 20.50
CA THR A 49 15.92 -10.20 20.53
C THR A 49 16.52 -10.29 19.13
N THR A 50 15.70 -10.47 18.10
CA THR A 50 16.15 -10.49 16.70
C THR A 50 16.90 -9.20 16.35
N LEU A 51 16.26 -8.04 16.51
CA LEU A 51 16.87 -6.75 16.17
C LEU A 51 18.08 -6.44 17.05
N PHE A 52 18.06 -6.86 18.32
CA PHE A 52 19.20 -6.69 19.22
C PHE A 52 20.44 -7.50 18.76
N GLU A 53 20.27 -8.77 18.41
CA GLU A 53 21.38 -9.61 17.93
C GLU A 53 21.82 -9.20 16.51
N LEU A 54 20.91 -8.76 15.64
CA LEU A 54 21.24 -8.13 14.35
C LEU A 54 22.09 -6.87 14.53
N GLY A 55 21.72 -5.99 15.46
CA GLY A 55 22.52 -4.81 15.78
C GLY A 55 23.95 -5.16 16.21
N LYS A 56 24.13 -6.26 16.96
CA LYS A 56 25.47 -6.78 17.31
C LYS A 56 26.22 -7.35 16.12
N ALA A 57 25.53 -7.97 15.16
CA ALA A 57 26.13 -8.49 13.94
C ALA A 57 26.61 -7.33 13.05
N LEU A 58 25.71 -6.38 12.77
CA LEU A 58 25.97 -5.21 11.92
C LEU A 58 26.98 -4.23 12.52
N LYS A 59 27.06 -4.11 13.86
CA LYS A 59 28.13 -3.34 14.50
C LYS A 59 29.53 -3.91 14.23
N LYS A 60 29.66 -5.24 14.11
CA LYS A 60 30.94 -5.92 13.83
C LYS A 60 31.23 -6.00 12.34
N HIS A 61 30.20 -6.09 11.51
CA HIS A 61 30.31 -6.16 10.07
C HIS A 61 29.14 -5.39 9.42
N PRO A 62 29.31 -4.07 9.18
CA PRO A 62 28.21 -3.21 8.70
C PRO A 62 27.68 -3.56 7.30
N GLU A 63 28.44 -4.30 6.50
CA GLU A 63 28.11 -4.73 5.14
C GLU A 63 27.62 -6.19 5.08
N TYR A 64 27.16 -6.74 6.21
CA TYR A 64 26.60 -8.09 6.24
C TYR A 64 25.23 -8.13 5.57
N SER A 65 25.15 -8.41 4.27
CA SER A 65 23.92 -8.35 3.47
C SER A 65 22.81 -9.24 4.03
N GLU A 66 23.11 -10.47 4.45
CA GLU A 66 22.11 -11.39 5.00
C GLU A 66 21.53 -10.93 6.35
N ALA A 67 22.34 -10.24 7.17
CA ALA A 67 21.85 -9.62 8.40
C ALA A 67 21.00 -8.38 8.10
N LEU A 68 21.35 -7.59 7.07
CA LEU A 68 20.54 -6.45 6.62
C LEU A 68 19.20 -6.91 6.03
N PHE A 69 19.15 -7.99 5.25
CA PHE A 69 17.91 -8.57 4.76
C PHE A 69 17.00 -9.06 5.89
N LEU A 70 17.56 -9.73 6.91
CA LEU A 70 16.78 -10.15 8.08
C LEU A 70 16.30 -8.95 8.91
N SER A 71 17.11 -7.89 9.01
CA SER A 71 16.71 -6.61 9.64
C SER A 71 15.54 -5.98 8.91
N ALA A 72 15.64 -5.85 7.58
CA ALA A 72 14.57 -5.35 6.74
C ALA A 72 13.29 -6.16 6.89
N GLN A 73 13.38 -7.50 6.86
CA GLN A 73 12.23 -8.37 7.05
C GLN A 73 11.59 -8.16 8.42
N THR A 74 12.40 -8.11 9.48
CA THR A 74 11.91 -7.90 10.84
C THR A 74 11.18 -6.56 10.97
N HIS A 75 11.72 -5.50 10.37
CA HIS A 75 11.05 -4.20 10.32
C HIS A 75 9.73 -4.25 9.53
N LEU A 76 9.65 -4.98 8.41
CA LEU A 76 8.39 -5.17 7.67
C LEU A 76 7.34 -5.92 8.49
N ASP A 77 7.74 -6.95 9.24
CA ASP A 77 6.83 -7.68 10.14
C ASP A 77 6.30 -6.81 11.29
N LEU A 78 7.08 -5.79 11.69
CA LEU A 78 6.70 -4.78 12.67
C LEU A 78 5.99 -3.55 12.06
N SER A 79 5.72 -3.55 10.74
CA SER A 79 5.16 -2.39 10.01
C SER A 79 6.00 -1.11 10.15
N GLN A 80 7.32 -1.26 10.25
CA GLN A 80 8.31 -0.19 10.33
C GLN A 80 8.92 0.09 8.96
N ASP A 81 8.07 0.42 7.99
CA ASP A 81 8.42 0.50 6.56
C ASP A 81 9.62 1.42 6.28
N SER A 82 9.72 2.56 6.96
CA SER A 82 10.86 3.49 6.79
C SER A 82 12.20 2.86 7.18
N LEU A 83 12.23 2.05 8.24
CA LEU A 83 13.46 1.35 8.68
C LEU A 83 13.75 0.16 7.77
N ALA A 84 12.72 -0.59 7.40
CA ALA A 84 12.83 -1.70 6.45
C ALA A 84 13.46 -1.26 5.13
N LYS A 85 13.01 -0.12 4.63
CA LYS A 85 13.49 0.49 3.39
C LYS A 85 14.99 0.80 3.41
N ILE A 86 15.48 1.38 4.50
CA ILE A 86 16.89 1.71 4.70
C ILE A 86 17.74 0.44 4.66
N ASP A 87 17.36 -0.57 5.44
CA ASP A 87 18.11 -1.83 5.55
C ASP A 87 18.07 -2.61 4.22
N LEU A 88 16.91 -2.66 3.57
CA LEU A 88 16.72 -3.36 2.30
C LEU A 88 17.54 -2.72 1.18
N ALA A 89 17.48 -1.39 1.04
CA ALA A 89 18.28 -0.67 0.05
C ALA A 89 19.77 -0.91 0.27
N LYS A 90 20.22 -0.91 1.53
CA LYS A 90 21.62 -1.20 1.84
C LYS A 90 22.00 -2.63 1.48
N ALA A 91 21.17 -3.62 1.82
CA ALA A 91 21.42 -5.02 1.51
C ALA A 91 21.56 -5.27 0.01
N LEU A 92 20.60 -4.75 -0.79
CA LEU A 92 20.56 -4.92 -2.24
C LEU A 92 21.74 -4.25 -2.96
N ASN A 93 22.22 -3.12 -2.45
CA ASN A 93 23.41 -2.46 -3.01
C ASN A 93 24.72 -3.21 -2.71
N ILE A 94 24.73 -4.09 -1.71
CA ILE A 94 25.89 -4.93 -1.38
C ILE A 94 25.86 -6.20 -2.24
N ASP A 95 24.75 -6.94 -2.16
CA ASP A 95 24.53 -8.17 -2.90
C ASP A 95 23.02 -8.42 -3.02
N ASP A 96 22.49 -8.29 -4.23
CA ASP A 96 21.08 -8.54 -4.54
C ASP A 96 20.82 -9.99 -4.97
N SER A 97 21.85 -10.79 -5.20
CA SER A 97 21.71 -12.17 -5.66
C SER A 97 20.89 -13.08 -4.73
N PRO A 98 20.93 -12.92 -3.38
CA PRO A 98 20.09 -13.71 -2.49
C PRO A 98 18.61 -13.35 -2.59
N PHE A 99 18.29 -12.13 -3.05
CA PHE A 99 16.94 -11.63 -3.06
C PHE A 99 16.69 -10.60 -4.17
N GLU A 100 16.77 -11.03 -5.43
CA GLU A 100 16.57 -10.18 -6.60
C GLU A 100 15.18 -9.50 -6.62
N THR A 101 14.15 -10.15 -6.05
CA THR A 101 12.80 -9.56 -5.88
C THR A 101 12.77 -8.42 -4.86
N GLY A 102 13.84 -8.21 -4.10
CA GLY A 102 13.98 -7.13 -3.12
C GLY A 102 13.94 -5.76 -3.75
N TRP A 103 14.48 -5.61 -4.97
CA TRP A 103 14.34 -4.37 -5.73
C TRP A 103 12.87 -4.02 -5.99
N LEU A 104 12.04 -5.03 -6.27
CA LEU A 104 10.61 -4.81 -6.47
C LEU A 104 9.88 -4.50 -5.15
N VAL A 105 10.32 -5.07 -4.02
CA VAL A 105 9.79 -4.70 -2.70
C VAL A 105 10.19 -3.27 -2.34
N LEU A 106 11.45 -2.89 -2.58
CA LEU A 106 11.96 -1.55 -2.33
C LEU A 106 11.18 -0.52 -3.16
N ALA A 107 10.94 -0.79 -4.44
CA ALA A 107 10.14 0.06 -5.32
C ALA A 107 8.71 0.29 -4.79
N ASP A 108 8.08 -0.75 -4.21
CA ASP A 108 6.75 -0.65 -3.60
C ASP A 108 6.77 0.21 -2.33
N LEU A 109 7.77 0.04 -1.46
CA LEU A 109 7.95 0.86 -0.26
C LEU A 109 8.22 2.32 -0.61
N ASP A 110 9.05 2.57 -1.61
CA ASP A 110 9.32 3.91 -2.13
C ASP A 110 8.06 4.55 -2.73
N TRP A 111 7.26 3.78 -3.47
CA TRP A 111 6.00 4.28 -4.01
C TRP A 111 5.02 4.70 -2.90
N VAL A 112 4.81 3.84 -1.90
CA VAL A 112 3.89 4.13 -0.78
C VAL A 112 4.38 5.31 0.07
N SER A 113 5.70 5.49 0.21
CA SER A 113 6.28 6.58 0.98
C SER A 113 6.36 7.92 0.24
N GLY A 114 6.05 7.95 -1.07
CA GLY A 114 6.14 9.16 -1.88
C GLY A 114 7.52 9.44 -2.49
N ASP A 115 8.48 8.54 -2.27
CA ASP A 115 9.85 8.64 -2.75
C ASP A 115 9.94 8.08 -4.18
N TYR A 116 9.17 8.67 -5.10
CA TYR A 116 8.91 8.10 -6.43
C TYR A 116 10.16 7.94 -7.29
N LYS A 117 11.12 8.85 -7.15
CA LYS A 117 12.37 8.79 -7.92
C LYS A 117 13.23 7.61 -7.51
N GLU A 118 13.31 7.35 -6.21
CA GLU A 118 13.99 6.21 -5.59
C GLU A 118 13.29 4.91 -6.00
N GLY A 119 11.95 4.90 -6.02
CA GLY A 119 11.18 3.76 -6.49
C GLY A 119 11.42 3.43 -7.97
N LEU A 120 11.49 4.44 -8.83
CA LEU A 120 11.86 4.27 -10.24
C LEU A 120 13.29 3.75 -10.41
N TYR A 121 14.23 4.20 -9.57
CA TYR A 121 15.59 3.66 -9.54
C TYR A 121 15.58 2.17 -9.14
N ALA A 122 14.83 1.80 -8.11
CA ALA A 122 14.71 0.41 -7.68
C ALA A 122 14.09 -0.48 -8.78
N LEU A 123 13.13 0.02 -9.57
CA LEU A 123 12.63 -0.69 -10.75
C LEU A 123 13.71 -0.89 -11.82
N ASP A 124 14.51 0.13 -12.15
CA ASP A 124 15.63 -0.02 -13.08
C ASP A 124 16.63 -1.09 -12.61
N GLN A 125 16.90 -1.15 -11.30
CA GLN A 125 17.74 -2.22 -10.73
C GLN A 125 17.07 -3.59 -10.88
N PHE A 126 15.78 -3.71 -10.55
CA PHE A 126 15.02 -4.95 -10.72
C PHE A 126 15.06 -5.47 -12.17
N GLU A 127 14.91 -4.58 -13.16
CA GLU A 127 14.91 -4.93 -14.59
C GLU A 127 16.24 -5.55 -15.07
N ARG A 128 17.34 -5.33 -14.34
CA ARG A 128 18.67 -5.88 -14.65
C ARG A 128 18.89 -7.30 -14.12
N THR A 129 18.05 -7.75 -13.18
CA THR A 129 18.18 -9.05 -12.49
C THR A 129 17.91 -10.26 -13.39
N VAL A 130 18.34 -11.46 -12.97
CA VAL A 130 17.99 -12.72 -13.64
C VAL A 130 16.48 -12.97 -13.52
N THR A 131 15.91 -12.66 -12.36
CA THR A 131 14.49 -12.78 -12.05
C THR A 131 13.61 -12.03 -13.05
N PHE A 132 13.97 -10.79 -13.39
CA PHE A 132 13.21 -10.02 -14.38
C PHE A 132 13.23 -10.65 -15.78
N ARG A 133 14.36 -11.22 -16.21
CA ARG A 133 14.44 -11.93 -17.51
C ARG A 133 13.45 -13.09 -17.62
N ARG A 134 13.02 -13.65 -16.48
CA ARG A 134 12.04 -14.74 -16.38
C ARG A 134 10.66 -14.27 -15.94
N ILE A 135 10.41 -12.96 -15.87
CA ILE A 135 9.15 -12.42 -15.34
C ILE A 135 7.92 -12.92 -16.11
N ASN A 136 8.05 -13.13 -17.42
CA ASN A 136 6.94 -13.60 -18.25
C ASN A 136 6.46 -15.02 -17.91
N THR A 137 7.27 -15.83 -17.22
CA THR A 137 6.86 -17.17 -16.77
C THR A 137 6.20 -17.16 -15.39
N ASN A 138 6.23 -16.03 -14.67
CA ASN A 138 5.63 -15.87 -13.35
C ASN A 138 4.52 -14.80 -13.41
N LYS A 139 3.27 -15.25 -13.51
CA LYS A 139 2.10 -14.36 -13.63
C LYS A 139 1.94 -13.42 -12.44
N GLU A 140 2.19 -13.90 -11.22
CA GLU A 140 2.06 -13.09 -10.01
C GLU A 140 3.11 -11.99 -9.96
N LEU A 141 4.38 -12.35 -10.18
CA LEU A 141 5.47 -11.39 -10.23
C LEU A 141 5.27 -10.35 -11.34
N LYS A 142 4.82 -10.79 -12.52
CA LYS A 142 4.50 -9.89 -13.64
C LYS A 142 3.39 -8.91 -13.29
N SER A 143 2.32 -9.37 -12.63
CA SER A 143 1.23 -8.50 -12.19
C SER A 143 1.71 -7.50 -11.13
N LYS A 144 2.50 -7.95 -10.15
CA LYS A 144 3.06 -7.08 -9.10
C LYS A 144 3.98 -6.01 -9.70
N TYR A 145 4.89 -6.40 -10.59
CA TYR A 145 5.76 -5.48 -11.31
C TYR A 145 4.97 -4.44 -12.10
N ARG A 146 3.96 -4.87 -12.87
CA ARG A 146 3.12 -3.93 -13.62
C ARG A 146 2.41 -2.96 -12.68
N TRP A 147 1.81 -3.44 -11.59
CA TRP A 147 1.11 -2.59 -10.63
C TRP A 147 2.02 -1.49 -10.07
N ILE A 148 3.21 -1.87 -9.61
CA ILE A 148 4.19 -0.95 -9.04
C ILE A 148 4.72 0.02 -10.10
N LYS A 149 5.04 -0.48 -11.31
CA LYS A 149 5.55 0.36 -12.40
C LYS A 149 4.54 1.42 -12.84
N GLU A 150 3.33 1.01 -13.19
CA GLU A 150 2.30 1.96 -13.65
C GLU A 150 1.95 2.97 -12.54
N GLY A 151 1.94 2.51 -11.29
CA GLY A 151 1.75 3.35 -10.12
C GLY A 151 2.83 4.40 -9.93
N LEU A 152 4.11 4.00 -9.98
CA LEU A 152 5.26 4.89 -9.89
C LEU A 152 5.32 5.88 -11.06
N ASP A 153 5.13 5.41 -12.29
CA ASP A 153 5.14 6.26 -13.48
C ASP A 153 4.07 7.36 -13.37
N PHE A 154 2.84 6.98 -13.00
CA PHE A 154 1.75 7.94 -12.79
C PHE A 154 2.08 8.92 -11.65
N SER A 155 2.52 8.41 -10.49
CA SER A 155 2.74 9.23 -9.30
C SER A 155 3.88 10.22 -9.50
N PHE A 156 4.96 9.78 -10.15
CA PHE A 156 6.08 10.64 -10.51
C PHE A 156 5.64 11.71 -11.51
N ASP A 157 4.95 11.35 -12.59
CA ASP A 157 4.44 12.28 -13.60
C ASP A 157 3.51 13.33 -12.98
N ALA A 158 2.57 12.90 -12.13
CA ALA A 158 1.61 13.79 -11.46
C ALA A 158 2.28 14.82 -10.55
N VAL A 159 3.40 14.47 -9.89
CA VAL A 159 4.15 15.40 -9.06
C VAL A 159 4.97 16.40 -9.87
N ILE A 160 5.59 15.97 -10.97
CA ILE A 160 6.41 16.86 -11.80
C ILE A 160 5.56 17.71 -12.77
N HIS A 161 4.37 17.24 -13.12
CA HIS A 161 3.38 17.91 -13.94
C HIS A 161 2.08 18.11 -13.15
N PRO A 162 2.11 18.90 -12.05
CA PRO A 162 0.91 19.12 -11.26
C PRO A 162 -0.16 19.79 -12.13
N ILE A 163 -1.43 19.44 -11.89
CA ILE A 163 -2.56 20.10 -12.55
C ILE A 163 -2.59 21.56 -12.10
N LEU A 164 -2.08 22.44 -12.96
CA LEU A 164 -2.06 23.88 -12.72
C LEU A 164 -3.47 24.45 -12.83
N GLY A 165 -3.83 25.35 -11.92
CA GLY A 165 -5.14 25.99 -11.93
C GLY A 165 -6.29 25.11 -11.41
N LEU A 166 -5.97 24.01 -10.72
CA LEU A 166 -6.98 23.28 -9.94
C LEU A 166 -7.37 24.12 -8.71
N ASP A 167 -8.52 24.78 -8.78
CA ASP A 167 -9.11 25.47 -7.63
C ASP A 167 -10.03 24.51 -6.89
N LEU A 168 -9.52 23.94 -5.79
CA LEU A 168 -10.30 23.09 -4.90
C LEU A 168 -11.05 23.97 -3.91
N SER A 169 -12.25 24.39 -4.29
CA SER A 169 -13.19 25.03 -3.39
C SER A 169 -14.22 24.01 -2.87
N PRO A 170 -14.67 24.12 -1.61
CA PRO A 170 -15.90 23.45 -1.19
C PRO A 170 -17.04 23.77 -2.17
N LEU A 171 -17.86 22.78 -2.49
CA LEU A 171 -19.17 23.03 -3.08
C LEU A 171 -19.97 23.98 -2.18
N ASP A 172 -20.96 24.64 -2.77
CA ASP A 172 -21.84 25.57 -2.07
C ASP A 172 -22.48 24.96 -0.82
N LEU A 173 -22.92 25.80 0.12
CA LEU A 173 -23.65 25.36 1.32
C LEU A 173 -25.01 24.72 1.00
N SER A 174 -25.42 24.72 -0.26
CA SER A 174 -26.60 23.98 -0.70
C SER A 174 -26.29 22.48 -0.74
N ILE A 175 -25.03 22.10 -1.03
CA ILE A 175 -24.54 20.73 -0.92
C ILE A 175 -23.82 20.50 0.40
N ASN A 176 -22.76 21.26 0.68
CA ASN A 176 -21.89 20.97 1.82
C ASN A 176 -22.53 21.45 3.12
N SER A 177 -22.69 20.53 4.08
CA SER A 177 -23.20 20.85 5.41
C SER A 177 -22.12 20.77 6.49
N ASN A 178 -22.50 20.96 7.76
CA ASN A 178 -21.61 20.72 8.91
C ASN A 178 -21.49 19.22 9.26
N PHE A 179 -22.21 18.34 8.56
CA PHE A 179 -22.13 16.89 8.75
C PHE A 179 -21.06 16.27 7.86
N PRO A 180 -20.46 15.13 8.26
CA PRO A 180 -19.59 14.36 7.38
C PRO A 180 -20.33 13.91 6.12
N GLU A 181 -19.72 14.16 4.97
CA GLU A 181 -20.26 13.84 3.64
C GLU A 181 -19.20 13.15 2.80
N TYR A 182 -19.56 12.05 2.15
CA TYR A 182 -18.62 11.19 1.44
C TYR A 182 -19.31 10.28 0.42
N TYR A 183 -18.50 9.59 -0.38
CA TYR A 183 -18.95 8.73 -1.48
C TYR A 183 -19.89 9.43 -2.48
N PRO A 184 -19.49 10.59 -3.07
CA PRO A 184 -20.28 11.21 -4.12
C PRO A 184 -20.30 10.35 -5.38
N THR A 185 -21.45 10.27 -6.02
CA THR A 185 -21.69 9.64 -7.31
C THR A 185 -22.59 10.53 -8.15
N MET A 186 -22.44 10.50 -9.48
CA MET A 186 -23.13 11.45 -10.36
C MET A 186 -23.59 10.77 -11.65
N THR A 187 -24.72 11.24 -12.20
CA THR A 187 -25.18 10.83 -13.53
C THR A 187 -24.21 11.26 -14.63
N LEU A 188 -24.28 10.58 -15.78
CA LEU A 188 -23.35 10.83 -16.90
C LEU A 188 -23.47 12.24 -17.49
N ASP A 189 -24.67 12.82 -17.42
CA ASP A 189 -24.93 14.20 -17.84
C ASP A 189 -24.40 15.25 -16.86
N GLY A 190 -23.85 14.82 -15.72
CA GLY A 190 -23.34 15.68 -14.66
C GLY A 190 -24.41 16.46 -13.90
N LYS A 191 -25.69 16.09 -14.03
CA LYS A 191 -26.79 16.90 -13.48
C LYS A 191 -27.37 16.39 -12.18
N THR A 192 -27.16 15.14 -11.80
CA THR A 192 -27.68 14.59 -10.55
C THR A 192 -26.52 14.07 -9.72
N LEU A 193 -26.27 14.71 -8.59
CA LEU A 193 -25.30 14.29 -7.59
C LEU A 193 -26.04 13.53 -6.49
N VAL A 194 -25.56 12.34 -6.13
CA VAL A 194 -25.99 11.58 -4.96
C VAL A 194 -24.79 11.34 -4.08
N PHE A 195 -24.94 11.46 -2.77
CA PHE A 195 -23.85 11.27 -1.81
C PHE A 195 -24.39 10.78 -0.47
N THR A 196 -23.51 10.20 0.34
CA THR A 196 -23.82 9.84 1.73
C THR A 196 -23.57 11.06 2.63
N ARG A 197 -24.52 11.34 3.51
CA ARG A 197 -24.35 12.28 4.63
C ARG A 197 -24.59 11.53 5.94
N ARG A 198 -23.67 11.69 6.88
CA ARG A 198 -23.78 11.11 8.23
C ARG A 198 -24.54 12.06 9.15
N VAL A 199 -25.83 11.82 9.32
CA VAL A 199 -26.75 12.62 10.12
C VAL A 199 -26.94 12.03 11.52
N ASN A 200 -27.45 12.82 12.46
CA ASN A 200 -27.84 12.31 13.77
C ASN A 200 -29.02 11.33 13.62
N SER A 201 -28.97 10.16 14.27
CA SER A 201 -30.11 9.24 14.27
C SER A 201 -31.33 9.85 14.97
N SER A 202 -32.51 9.54 14.43
CA SER A 202 -33.82 9.83 15.05
C SER A 202 -34.01 9.17 16.42
N ASN A 203 -33.33 8.05 16.69
CA ASN A 203 -33.40 7.32 17.96
C ASN A 203 -32.25 7.65 18.94
N GLY A 204 -31.33 8.54 18.55
CA GLY A 204 -30.28 9.09 19.42
C GLY A 204 -29.18 8.12 19.88
N MET A 205 -29.13 6.90 19.35
CA MET A 205 -28.22 5.87 19.85
C MET A 205 -26.90 5.77 19.05
N TYR A 206 -26.91 6.09 17.75
CA TYR A 206 -25.74 6.13 16.86
C TYR A 206 -25.90 7.17 15.74
N ASP A 207 -24.81 7.57 15.09
CA ASP A 207 -24.89 8.33 13.84
C ASP A 207 -25.50 7.46 12.72
N HIS A 208 -26.25 8.09 11.82
CA HIS A 208 -26.98 7.44 10.74
C HIS A 208 -26.51 7.91 9.37
N GLU A 209 -26.35 6.98 8.42
CA GLU A 209 -25.97 7.30 7.06
C GLU A 209 -27.19 7.34 6.16
N ASP A 210 -27.43 8.48 5.54
CA ASP A 210 -28.53 8.73 4.62
C ASP A 210 -28.00 9.17 3.26
N PHE A 211 -28.65 8.77 2.18
CA PHE A 211 -28.39 9.36 0.87
C PHE A 211 -29.07 10.71 0.72
N PHE A 212 -28.32 11.67 0.20
CA PHE A 212 -28.79 12.99 -0.21
C PHE A 212 -28.58 13.15 -1.71
N THR A 213 -29.43 13.96 -2.35
CA THR A 213 -29.36 14.25 -3.77
C THR A 213 -29.46 15.75 -4.03
N SER A 214 -28.72 16.22 -5.03
CA SER A 214 -28.78 17.59 -5.54
C SER A 214 -28.78 17.56 -7.07
N THR A 215 -29.47 18.51 -7.69
CA THR A 215 -29.54 18.65 -9.15
C THR A 215 -28.82 19.92 -9.60
N TRP A 216 -28.00 19.81 -10.64
CA TRP A 216 -27.40 20.96 -11.30
C TRP A 216 -28.43 21.65 -12.20
N LYS A 217 -28.82 22.87 -11.84
CA LYS A 217 -29.80 23.67 -12.56
C LYS A 217 -29.42 25.16 -12.51
N ASP A 218 -29.61 25.86 -13.63
CA ASP A 218 -29.42 27.31 -13.71
C ASP A 218 -28.00 27.77 -13.27
N SER A 219 -26.99 26.94 -13.54
CA SER A 219 -25.56 27.15 -13.17
C SER A 219 -25.26 27.06 -11.67
N SER A 220 -26.11 26.37 -10.91
CA SER A 220 -25.90 26.09 -9.49
C SER A 220 -26.42 24.70 -9.11
N TRP A 221 -25.93 24.17 -8.01
CA TRP A 221 -26.56 23.01 -7.39
C TRP A 221 -27.81 23.45 -6.62
N THR A 222 -28.84 22.62 -6.64
CA THR A 222 -29.99 22.81 -5.74
C THR A 222 -29.60 22.44 -4.32
N TYR A 223 -30.36 22.92 -3.34
CA TYR A 223 -30.23 22.45 -1.97
C TYR A 223 -30.33 20.91 -1.92
N ALA A 224 -29.41 20.27 -1.21
CA ALA A 224 -29.35 18.83 -1.10
C ALA A 224 -30.50 18.32 -0.24
N GLU A 225 -31.29 17.42 -0.81
CA GLU A 225 -32.46 16.84 -0.16
C GLU A 225 -32.23 15.35 0.12
N ARG A 226 -32.86 14.83 1.18
CA ARG A 226 -32.83 13.40 1.49
C ARG A 226 -33.43 12.62 0.31
N LEU A 227 -32.68 11.65 -0.21
CA LEU A 227 -33.11 10.82 -1.33
C LEU A 227 -34.28 9.93 -0.89
N ARG A 228 -35.40 10.02 -1.62
CA ARG A 228 -36.63 9.31 -1.26
C ARG A 228 -36.63 7.89 -1.81
N GLY A 229 -37.27 6.98 -1.07
CA GLY A 229 -37.56 5.61 -1.52
C GLY A 229 -36.46 4.58 -1.26
N VAL A 230 -35.21 5.03 -1.10
CA VAL A 230 -34.05 4.15 -0.86
C VAL A 230 -33.65 4.13 0.61
N ASN A 231 -33.53 5.32 1.23
CA ASN A 231 -33.13 5.40 2.64
C ASN A 231 -34.15 4.71 3.56
N THR A 232 -33.66 3.97 4.54
CA THR A 232 -34.48 3.28 5.54
C THR A 232 -34.22 3.83 6.95
N GLU A 233 -34.53 3.04 7.98
CA GLU A 233 -34.15 3.32 9.37
C GLU A 233 -32.77 2.73 9.72
N PHE A 234 -32.19 1.95 8.81
CA PHE A 234 -30.85 1.37 8.94
C PHE A 234 -29.82 2.16 8.12
N ASN A 235 -28.52 1.95 8.37
CA ASN A 235 -27.50 2.70 7.64
C ASN A 235 -27.38 2.22 6.20
N GLU A 236 -27.46 3.18 5.27
CA GLU A 236 -27.13 2.99 3.87
C GLU A 236 -25.92 3.86 3.46
N GLY A 237 -24.93 3.22 2.84
CA GLY A 237 -23.66 3.84 2.50
C GLY A 237 -23.16 3.46 1.11
N ALA A 238 -22.16 4.22 0.64
CA ALA A 238 -21.42 3.99 -0.60
C ALA A 238 -22.33 3.82 -1.85
N PRO A 239 -23.14 4.85 -2.19
CA PRO A 239 -24.02 4.78 -3.35
C PRO A 239 -23.24 4.86 -4.66
N SER A 240 -23.73 4.16 -5.68
CA SER A 240 -23.29 4.26 -7.06
C SER A 240 -24.51 4.36 -7.97
N ILE A 241 -24.72 5.54 -8.56
CA ILE A 241 -25.83 5.78 -9.48
C ILE A 241 -25.42 5.44 -10.92
N SER A 242 -26.30 4.81 -11.67
CA SER A 242 -26.08 4.55 -13.09
C SER A 242 -26.04 5.85 -13.89
N GLY A 243 -25.36 5.83 -15.03
CA GLY A 243 -25.20 7.02 -15.88
C GLY A 243 -26.52 7.63 -16.35
N ASP A 244 -27.58 6.82 -16.48
CA ASP A 244 -28.94 7.26 -16.84
C ASP A 244 -29.82 7.65 -15.64
N GLY A 245 -29.29 7.56 -14.41
CA GLY A 245 -29.98 7.93 -13.17
C GLY A 245 -31.07 6.96 -12.72
N ARG A 246 -31.24 5.80 -13.38
CA ARG A 246 -32.37 4.88 -13.14
C ARG A 246 -32.09 3.80 -12.11
N THR A 247 -30.81 3.51 -11.86
CA THR A 247 -30.38 2.44 -10.97
C THR A 247 -29.40 2.98 -9.96
N ILE A 248 -29.58 2.60 -8.70
CA ILE A 248 -28.62 2.86 -7.63
C ILE A 248 -28.21 1.53 -6.99
N ILE A 249 -26.91 1.31 -6.86
CA ILE A 249 -26.32 0.19 -6.13
C ILE A 249 -25.68 0.77 -4.88
N PHE A 250 -25.92 0.16 -3.72
CA PHE A 250 -25.43 0.67 -2.45
C PHE A 250 -25.24 -0.45 -1.43
N THR A 251 -24.55 -0.13 -0.33
CA THR A 251 -24.39 -1.01 0.82
C THR A 251 -25.39 -0.66 1.90
N ALA A 252 -25.99 -1.67 2.55
CA ALA A 252 -26.91 -1.49 3.66
C ALA A 252 -26.50 -2.36 4.85
N CYS A 253 -26.45 -1.80 6.05
CA CYS A 253 -26.19 -2.56 7.27
C CYS A 253 -27.50 -3.17 7.80
N ALA A 254 -27.54 -4.49 7.99
CA ALA A 254 -28.66 -5.19 8.65
C ALA A 254 -30.05 -4.91 8.06
N SER A 255 -30.15 -4.72 6.73
CA SER A 255 -31.43 -4.62 6.07
C SER A 255 -32.17 -5.96 6.10
N PRO A 256 -33.46 -6.01 6.47
CA PRO A 256 -34.30 -7.21 6.37
C PRO A 256 -34.69 -7.56 4.93
N ARG A 257 -34.16 -6.85 3.91
CA ARG A 257 -34.38 -7.12 2.49
C ARG A 257 -33.27 -7.98 1.93
N ASP A 258 -33.62 -8.92 1.06
CA ASP A 258 -32.67 -9.74 0.31
C ASP A 258 -31.65 -8.84 -0.43
N GLY A 259 -30.38 -8.96 -0.07
CA GLY A 259 -29.26 -8.28 -0.72
C GLY A 259 -28.56 -9.19 -1.72
N PHE A 260 -27.70 -8.60 -2.56
CA PHE A 260 -26.82 -9.35 -3.47
C PHE A 260 -25.44 -9.66 -2.86
N GLY A 261 -25.20 -9.27 -1.61
CA GLY A 261 -23.97 -9.54 -0.87
C GLY A 261 -24.17 -10.66 0.13
N ASP A 262 -23.17 -11.53 0.27
CA ASP A 262 -23.11 -12.62 1.26
C ASP A 262 -22.81 -12.11 2.68
#